data_AF-A0A1Y6B2X8-F1
#
_entry.id   AF-A0A1Y6B2X8-F1
#
_cell.length_a   1.000
_cell.length_b   1.000
_cell.length_c   1.000
_cell.angle_alpha   90.00
_cell.angle_beta   90.00
_cell.angle_gamma   90.00
#
_symmetry.space_group_name_H-M   'P 1'
#
loop_
_entity.id
_entity.type
_entity.pdbx_description
1 polymer ?
#
loop_
_entity_poly.entity_id
_entity_poly.type
_entity_poly.pdbx_seq_one_letter_code
_entity_poly.pdbx_strand_id
1 'polypeptide(L)'
;MGLRQERLADEVRDVLAECFLGGKMSDPRLESVTITAVKISADLQLAYVYYRVYGDDKGEQAQKGLESAAGYLKKKLAKSLDVRRVPELKFFFDESIEHASRIEELLKKL
;
A
#
# COMPACT_ATOMS: atom_id res chain seq x y z
N MET A 1 -2.21 -14.94 -17.51
CA MET A 1 -0.95 -14.29 -17.09
C MET A 1 -1.25 -13.54 -15.80
N GLY A 2 -0.53 -13.76 -14.69
CA GLY A 2 -0.71 -12.94 -13.48
C GLY A 2 -0.43 -13.56 -12.12
N LEU A 3 -0.35 -14.90 -11.97
CA LEU A 3 -0.28 -15.56 -10.64
C LEU A 3 0.82 -15.04 -9.69
N ARG A 4 1.93 -14.51 -10.22
CA ARG A 4 2.99 -13.92 -9.40
C ARG A 4 2.63 -12.53 -8.87
N GLN A 5 1.98 -11.69 -9.68
CA GLN A 5 1.58 -10.33 -9.29
C GLN A 5 0.50 -10.37 -8.24
N GLU A 6 -0.50 -11.23 -8.45
CA GLU A 6 -1.66 -11.35 -7.55
C GLU A 6 -1.24 -11.94 -6.20
N ARG A 7 -0.40 -12.97 -6.18
CA ARG A 7 0.19 -13.50 -4.95
C ARG A 7 1.04 -12.47 -4.22
N LEU A 8 1.87 -11.71 -4.94
CA LEU A 8 2.68 -10.66 -4.33
C LEU A 8 1.82 -9.54 -3.77
N ALA A 9 0.75 -9.16 -4.47
CA ALA A 9 -0.20 -8.14 -4.02
C ALA A 9 -0.89 -8.58 -2.73
N ASP A 10 -1.31 -9.84 -2.66
CA ASP A 10 -1.97 -10.41 -1.48
C ASP A 10 -1.01 -10.50 -0.28
N GLU A 11 0.22 -10.98 -0.49
CA GLU A 11 1.25 -11.01 0.56
C GLU A 11 1.60 -9.61 1.07
N VAL A 12 1.78 -8.64 0.16
CA VAL A 12 2.02 -7.25 0.55
C VAL A 12 0.83 -6.70 1.33
N ARG A 13 -0.40 -6.97 0.88
CA ARG A 13 -1.62 -6.54 1.58
C ARG A 13 -1.69 -7.12 2.98
N ASP A 14 -1.40 -8.41 3.15
CA ASP A 14 -1.50 -9.10 4.44
C ASP A 14 -0.46 -8.57 5.43
N VAL A 15 0.79 -8.41 4.99
CA VAL A 15 1.88 -7.84 5.81
C VAL A 15 1.58 -6.38 6.19
N LEU A 16 1.05 -5.59 5.26
CA LEU A 16 0.64 -4.22 5.53
C LEU A 16 -0.52 -4.23 6.54
N ALA A 17 -1.57 -5.01 6.29
CA ALA A 17 -2.73 -5.13 7.17
C ALA A 17 -2.32 -5.54 8.60
N GLU A 18 -1.40 -6.51 8.76
CA GLU A 18 -0.85 -6.88 10.07
C GLU A 18 -0.12 -5.71 10.75
N CYS A 19 0.63 -4.90 9.99
CA CYS A 19 1.28 -3.71 10.54
C CYS A 19 0.28 -2.66 11.05
N PHE A 20 -0.83 -2.45 10.34
CA PHE A 20 -1.87 -1.49 10.74
C PHE A 20 -2.77 -2.04 11.85
N LEU A 21 -3.25 -3.30 11.76
CA LEU A 21 -4.10 -3.93 12.78
C LEU A 21 -3.35 -4.21 14.08
N GLY A 22 -2.08 -4.61 14.01
CA GLY A 22 -1.32 -5.08 15.16
C GLY A 22 -0.86 -3.99 16.13
N GLY A 23 -1.28 -2.73 15.96
CA GLY A 23 -0.90 -1.60 16.81
C GLY A 23 0.61 -1.31 16.83
N LYS A 24 1.38 -1.85 15.88
CA LYS A 24 2.83 -1.62 15.78
C LYS A 24 3.16 -0.26 15.20
N MET A 25 2.20 0.40 14.56
CA MET A 25 2.30 1.80 14.21
C MET A 25 1.97 2.65 15.44
N SER A 26 3.01 3.20 16.04
CA SER A 26 2.92 4.06 17.22
C SER A 26 2.33 5.45 16.92
N ASP A 27 1.86 5.69 15.70
CA ASP A 27 1.39 6.98 15.22
C ASP A 27 -0.14 7.06 15.29
N PRO A 28 -0.72 7.89 16.18
CA PRO A 28 -2.18 8.05 16.30
C PRO A 28 -2.84 8.62 15.03
N ARG A 29 -2.03 9.15 14.10
CA ARG A 29 -2.47 9.61 12.77
C ARG A 29 -2.75 8.46 11.80
N LEU A 30 -2.15 7.30 12.03
CA LEU A 30 -2.29 6.10 11.22
C LEU A 30 -3.31 5.12 11.79
N GLU A 31 -3.77 5.35 13.03
CA GLU A 31 -4.78 4.53 13.70
C GLU A 31 -6.14 4.55 12.99
N SER A 32 -6.44 5.65 12.29
CA SER A 32 -7.66 5.80 11.48
C SER A 32 -7.49 5.37 10.01
N VAL A 33 -6.31 4.85 9.65
CA VAL A 33 -5.98 4.42 8.27
C VAL A 33 -6.37 2.95 8.07
N THR A 34 -7.11 2.66 7.01
CA THR A 34 -7.48 1.30 6.61
C THR A 34 -7.04 1.03 5.18
N ILE A 35 -6.26 -0.03 4.97
CA ILE A 35 -5.86 -0.49 3.64
C ILE A 35 -7.06 -1.18 2.97
N THR A 36 -7.48 -0.66 1.81
CA THR A 36 -8.62 -1.20 1.07
C THR A 36 -8.16 -2.18 -0.01
N ALA A 37 -7.08 -1.87 -0.72
CA ALA A 37 -6.57 -2.71 -1.81
C ALA A 37 -5.06 -2.50 -2.00
N VAL A 38 -4.41 -3.48 -2.62
CA VAL A 38 -3.03 -3.36 -3.12
C VAL A 38 -2.98 -3.87 -4.55
N LYS A 39 -2.35 -3.10 -5.45
CA LYS A 39 -2.08 -3.51 -6.83
C LYS A 39 -0.58 -3.46 -7.08
N ILE A 40 -0.05 -4.44 -7.80
CA ILE A 40 1.36 -4.50 -8.18
C ILE A 40 1.47 -4.20 -9.68
N SER A 41 2.45 -3.39 -10.06
CA SER A 41 2.74 -3.10 -11.47
C SER A 41 3.18 -4.36 -12.23
N ALA A 42 3.01 -4.36 -13.56
CA ALA A 42 3.37 -5.48 -14.40
C ALA A 42 4.85 -5.90 -14.26
N ASP A 43 5.74 -4.90 -14.08
CA ASP A 43 7.18 -5.06 -13.89
C ASP A 43 7.58 -5.43 -12.44
N LEU A 44 6.62 -5.62 -11.53
CA LEU A 44 6.84 -5.93 -10.10
C LEU A 44 7.69 -4.89 -9.34
N GLN A 45 7.92 -3.70 -9.92
CA GLN A 45 8.73 -2.65 -9.31
C GLN A 45 7.94 -1.65 -8.47
N LEU A 46 6.64 -1.52 -8.71
CA LEU A 46 5.77 -0.57 -8.01
C LEU A 46 4.61 -1.32 -7.35
N ALA A 47 4.32 -0.95 -6.11
CA ALA A 47 3.21 -1.45 -5.32
C ALA A 47 2.30 -0.28 -4.94
N TYR A 48 1.13 -0.25 -5.55
CA TYR A 48 0.08 0.75 -5.32
C TYR A 48 -0.78 0.29 -4.15
N VAL A 49 -0.70 1.03 -3.04
CA VAL A 49 -1.41 0.72 -1.80
C VAL A 49 -2.53 1.73 -1.63
N TYR A 50 -3.77 1.26 -1.67
CA TYR A 50 -4.96 2.09 -1.50
C TYR A 50 -5.37 2.08 -0.04
N TYR A 51 -5.51 3.26 0.53
CA TYR A 51 -5.89 3.43 1.92
C TYR A 51 -7.00 4.46 2.06
N ARG A 52 -7.84 4.25 3.06
CA ARG A 52 -8.88 5.17 3.49
C ARG A 52 -8.59 5.66 4.89
N VAL A 53 -8.99 6.89 5.16
CA VAL A 53 -8.85 7.50 6.48
C VAL A 53 -10.24 7.85 6.96
N TYR A 54 -10.60 7.37 8.15
CA TYR A 54 -11.84 7.79 8.79
C TYR A 54 -11.64 9.19 9.40
N GLY A 55 -12.19 10.22 8.74
CA GLY A 55 -12.14 11.62 9.16
C GLY A 55 -11.71 12.55 8.03
N ASP A 56 -12.57 13.52 7.71
CA ASP A 56 -12.54 14.40 6.53
C ASP A 56 -11.23 15.21 6.34
N ASP A 57 -10.49 15.51 7.42
CA ASP A 57 -9.33 16.42 7.40
C ASP A 57 -7.97 15.72 7.61
N LYS A 58 -7.95 14.38 7.68
CA LYS A 58 -6.74 13.63 8.08
C LYS A 58 -5.95 12.99 6.94
N GLY A 59 -6.40 13.12 5.69
CA GLY A 59 -5.75 12.50 4.52
C GLY A 59 -4.26 12.87 4.38
N GLU A 60 -3.94 14.17 4.43
CA GLU A 60 -2.54 14.63 4.28
C GLU A 60 -1.66 14.24 5.48
N GLN A 61 -2.21 14.26 6.69
CA GLN A 61 -1.49 13.84 7.90
C GLN A 61 -1.21 12.33 7.89
N ALA A 62 -2.19 11.54 7.44
CA ALA A 62 -2.03 10.11 7.24
C ALA A 62 -1.00 9.82 6.14
N GLN A 63 -1.03 10.57 5.03
CA GLN A 63 -0.03 10.44 3.97
C GLN A 63 1.39 10.67 4.51
N LYS A 64 1.62 11.76 5.26
CA LYS A 64 2.92 12.06 5.87
C LYS A 64 3.37 10.98 6.86
N GLY A 65 2.42 10.41 7.62
CA GLY A 65 2.69 9.29 8.52
C GLY A 65 3.07 8.02 7.75
N LEU A 66 2.34 7.70 6.68
CA LEU A 66 2.59 6.56 5.80
C LEU A 66 3.94 6.70 5.10
N GLU A 67 4.29 7.91 4.65
CA GLU A 67 5.57 8.19 3.99
C GLU A 67 6.74 8.02 4.98
N SER A 68 6.58 8.49 6.22
CA SER A 68 7.56 8.28 7.29
C SER A 68 7.69 6.79 7.65
N ALA A 69 6.58 6.07 7.69
CA ALA A 69 6.56 4.64 7.94
C ALA A 69 6.95 3.80 6.71
N ALA A 70 6.97 4.36 5.50
CA ALA A 70 7.23 3.66 4.26
C ALA A 70 8.59 2.95 4.30
N GLY A 71 9.61 3.58 4.91
CA GLY A 71 10.92 2.98 5.10
C GLY A 71 10.89 1.74 6.01
N TYR A 72 10.09 1.80 7.08
CA TYR A 72 9.88 0.66 7.99
C TYR A 72 9.10 -0.45 7.29
N LEU A 73 8.00 -0.12 6.63
CA LEU A 73 7.17 -1.06 5.87
C LEU A 73 8.00 -1.72 4.77
N LYS A 74 8.82 -0.99 4.03
CA LYS A 74 9.74 -1.54 3.02
C LYS A 74 10.72 -2.54 3.62
N LYS A 75 11.33 -2.24 4.77
CA LYS A 75 12.21 -3.20 5.47
C LYS A 75 11.47 -4.43 5.98
N LYS A 76 10.23 -4.25 6.45
CA LYS A 76 9.38 -5.35 6.90
C LYS A 76 9.01 -6.27 5.73
N LEU A 77 8.58 -5.68 4.62
CA LEU A 77 8.29 -6.40 3.38
C LEU A 77 9.54 -7.08 2.84
N ALA A 78 10.72 -6.45 2.88
CA ALA A 78 11.98 -7.09 2.48
C ALA A 78 12.33 -8.35 3.30
N LYS A 79 11.89 -8.41 4.56
CA LYS A 79 12.09 -9.58 5.42
C LYS A 79 10.99 -10.63 5.27
N SER A 80 9.77 -10.19 4.96
CA SER A 80 8.60 -11.08 4.87
C SER A 80 8.47 -11.71 3.49
N LEU A 81 8.69 -10.93 2.45
CA LEU A 81 8.67 -11.38 1.06
C LEU A 81 10.07 -11.84 0.66
N ASP A 82 10.16 -13.08 0.18
CA ASP A 82 11.38 -13.63 -0.43
C ASP A 82 11.55 -13.07 -1.85
N VAL A 83 11.79 -11.76 -1.95
CA VAL A 83 11.96 -11.06 -3.23
C VAL A 83 13.32 -10.40 -3.34
N ARG A 84 13.93 -10.55 -4.52
CA ARG A 84 15.24 -9.96 -4.84
C ARG A 84 15.22 -8.43 -4.82
N ARG A 85 14.06 -7.82 -5.11
CA ARG A 85 13.85 -6.38 -5.08
C ARG A 85 12.45 -6.10 -4.55
N VAL A 86 12.37 -5.37 -3.43
CA VAL A 86 11.09 -4.94 -2.88
C VAL A 86 10.54 -3.81 -3.75
N PRO A 87 9.28 -3.92 -4.22
CA PRO A 87 8.64 -2.86 -4.97
C PRO A 87 8.56 -1.56 -4.16
N GLU A 88 8.57 -0.43 -4.85
CA GLU A 88 8.34 0.86 -4.22
C GLU A 88 6.85 1.00 -3.87
N LEU A 89 6.58 1.23 -2.59
CA LEU A 89 5.23 1.46 -2.09
C LEU A 89 4.80 2.88 -2.46
N LYS A 90 3.72 2.99 -3.23
CA LYS A 90 3.04 4.24 -3.52
C LYS A 90 1.68 4.21 -2.83
N PHE A 91 1.48 5.10 -1.88
CA PHE A 91 0.24 5.20 -1.13
C PHE A 91 -0.73 6.13 -1.85
N PHE A 92 -1.95 5.66 -2.06
CA PHE A 92 -3.03 6.43 -2.68
C PHE A 92 -4.21 6.52 -1.73
N PHE A 93 -4.62 7.76 -1.46
CA PHE A 93 -5.81 8.02 -0.68
C PHE A 93 -7.05 7.73 -1.54
N ASP A 94 -7.89 6.84 -1.05
CA ASP A 94 -9.10 6.41 -1.73
C ASP A 94 -10.28 7.28 -1.24
N GLU A 95 -10.48 8.44 -1.87
CA GLU A 95 -11.64 9.31 -1.59
C GLU A 95 -12.93 8.71 -2.16
N SER A 96 -12.85 8.03 -3.30
CA SER A 96 -13.94 7.31 -3.93
C SER A 96 -13.39 6.42 -5.05
N ILE A 97 -14.13 5.36 -5.32
CA ILE A 97 -13.90 4.26 -6.26
C ILE A 97 -13.38 4.68 -7.67
N GLU A 98 -13.48 5.97 -8.04
CA GLU A 98 -13.09 6.51 -9.35
C GLU A 98 -11.58 6.40 -9.69
N HIS A 99 -10.67 6.37 -8.71
CA HIS A 99 -9.23 6.33 -9.00
C HIS A 99 -8.68 4.93 -9.33
N ALA A 100 -9.38 3.86 -8.96
CA ALA A 100 -8.97 2.49 -9.26
C ALA A 100 -8.95 2.20 -10.77
N SER A 101 -9.90 2.78 -11.53
CA SER A 101 -9.97 2.65 -13.00
C SER A 101 -8.90 3.44 -13.72
N ARG A 102 -8.52 4.63 -13.25
CA ARG A 102 -7.44 5.43 -13.87
C ARG A 102 -6.08 4.74 -13.76
N ILE A 103 -5.89 3.95 -12.69
CA ILE A 103 -4.65 3.20 -12.49
C ILE A 103 -4.59 1.96 -13.39
N GLU A 104 -5.72 1.32 -13.72
CA GLU A 104 -5.75 0.30 -14.77
C GLU A 104 -5.32 0.87 -16.13
N GLU A 105 -5.75 2.09 -16.47
CA GLU A 105 -5.26 2.76 -17.69
C GLU A 105 -3.76 3.08 -17.65
N LEU A 106 -3.23 3.51 -16.51
CA LEU A 106 -1.79 3.79 -16.35
C LEU A 106 -0.95 2.51 -16.37
N LEU A 107 -1.43 1.42 -15.77
CA LEU A 107 -0.76 0.11 -15.80
C LEU A 107 -0.77 -0.51 -17.21
N LYS A 108 -1.82 -0.29 -17.98
CA LYS A 108 -1.98 -0.89 -19.32
C LYS A 108 -1.13 -0.21 -20.40
N LYS A 109 -0.46 0.90 -20.07
CA LYS A 109 0.37 1.71 -20.97
C LYS A 109 1.89 1.49 -20.83
N LEU A 110 2.32 0.57 -19.98
CA LEU A 110 3.72 0.16 -19.77
C LEU A 110 3.89 -1.32 -20.11
#